data_AF-A0A926L167-F1
#
_entry.id   AF-A0A926L167-F1
#
_cell.length_a   1.000
_cell.length_b   1.000
_cell.length_c   1.000
_cell.angle_alpha   90.00
_cell.angle_beta   90.00
_cell.angle_gamma   90.00
#
_symmetry.space_group_name_H-M   'P 1'
#
loop_
_entity.id
_entity.type
_entity.pdbx_description
1 polymer ?
#
loop_
_entity_poly.entity_id
_entity_poly.type
_entity_poly.pdbx_seq_one_letter_code
_entity_poly.pdbx_strand_id
1 'polypeptide(L)'
;HVAKDRSNATALSIPRDLIVDVPDCPTTQEDGTKTVIPGTQGVRFNTSLGESGRDAGCTMRTVKEATGIQPDHFMMADFNAVKTLTTAVDGVEVCVEHAVDDEKSKLKLPPGKSTVEGEQALAFVRTRHAFGNEGDLDRIKVQQQFLGSLMRKMSSSDTLTSPTKLVKLAEAATKALTVDSAIGNVGTLKDIALELKKVPTKNITFTTVPVKDNPAETVKATVVLNEA
;
A
#
# COMPACT_ATOMS: atom_id res chain seq x y z
N HIS A 1 0.85 9.16 6.53
CA HIS A 1 0.64 10.24 7.51
C HIS A 1 -0.15 11.37 6.86
N VAL A 2 -1.12 11.94 7.58
CA VAL A 2 -1.89 13.11 7.12
C VAL A 2 -1.77 14.17 8.22
N ALA A 3 -1.29 15.38 7.86
CA ALA A 3 -1.12 16.44 8.84
C ALA A 3 -2.46 16.81 9.49
N LYS A 4 -2.43 17.19 10.78
CA LYS A 4 -3.65 17.53 11.54
C LYS A 4 -4.44 18.67 10.91
N ASP A 5 -3.74 19.64 10.34
CA ASP A 5 -4.29 20.81 9.64
C ASP A 5 -4.63 20.54 8.17
N ARG A 6 -4.40 19.32 7.67
CA ARG A 6 -4.57 18.90 6.27
C ARG A 6 -3.74 19.69 5.26
N SER A 7 -2.69 20.36 5.72
CA SER A 7 -1.77 21.10 4.84
C SER A 7 -1.00 20.16 3.90
N ASN A 8 -0.70 18.94 4.34
CA ASN A 8 0.06 17.94 3.59
C ASN A 8 -0.31 16.50 3.99
N ALA A 9 0.08 15.55 3.12
CA ALA A 9 0.08 14.14 3.44
C ALA A 9 1.34 13.47 2.88
N THR A 10 1.85 12.46 3.60
CA THR A 10 3.03 11.69 3.20
C THR A 10 2.71 10.20 3.20
N ALA A 11 2.96 9.56 2.08
CA ALA A 11 2.96 8.11 1.93
C ALA A 11 4.41 7.62 1.93
N LEU A 12 4.79 6.88 2.96
CA LEU A 12 6.12 6.28 3.14
C LEU A 12 6.04 4.80 2.78
N SER A 13 6.77 4.39 1.75
CA SER A 13 6.91 2.99 1.35
C SER A 13 8.08 2.34 2.09
N ILE A 14 7.86 1.15 2.61
CA ILE A 14 8.89 0.33 3.26
C ILE A 14 9.19 -0.85 2.32
N PRO A 15 10.43 -1.02 1.84
CA PRO A 15 10.79 -2.16 1.00
C PRO A 15 10.52 -3.47 1.71
N ARG A 16 9.91 -4.43 1.00
CA ARG A 16 9.57 -5.73 1.59
C ARG A 16 10.81 -6.54 1.96
N ASP A 17 11.88 -6.31 1.19
CA ASP A 17 13.18 -6.98 1.29
C ASP A 17 14.16 -6.19 2.19
N LEU A 18 13.66 -5.20 2.94
CA LEU A 18 14.41 -4.51 4.00
C LEU A 18 14.72 -5.48 5.13
N ILE A 19 15.98 -5.59 5.52
CA ILE A 19 16.39 -6.36 6.69
C ILE A 19 16.04 -5.57 7.96
N VAL A 20 15.27 -6.20 8.84
CA VAL A 20 14.79 -5.65 10.10
C VAL A 20 14.79 -6.72 11.19
N ASP A 21 14.66 -6.24 12.42
CA ASP A 21 14.35 -7.07 13.58
C ASP A 21 12.83 -7.02 13.81
N VAL A 22 12.18 -8.17 13.67
CA VAL A 22 10.75 -8.32 14.00
C VAL A 22 10.65 -8.57 15.51
N PRO A 23 9.96 -7.71 16.27
CA PRO A 23 9.82 -7.87 17.71
C PRO A 23 8.87 -9.03 18.06
N ASP A 24 8.73 -9.32 19.35
CA ASP A 24 7.68 -10.22 19.83
C ASP A 24 6.30 -9.72 19.40
N CYS A 25 5.48 -10.65 18.90
CA CYS A 25 4.18 -10.34 18.33
C CYS A 25 3.06 -11.00 19.16
N PRO A 26 2.43 -10.25 20.07
CA PRO A 26 1.20 -10.68 20.72
C PRO A 26 0.09 -10.78 19.69
N THR A 27 -0.43 -11.98 19.47
CA THR A 27 -1.46 -12.29 18.48
C THR A 27 -2.68 -12.89 19.18
N THR A 28 -3.87 -12.52 18.73
CA THR A 28 -5.11 -13.21 19.09
C THR A 28 -5.41 -14.26 18.02
N GLN A 29 -5.47 -15.53 18.40
CA GLN A 29 -5.82 -16.64 17.52
C GLN A 29 -7.32 -16.64 17.18
N GLU A 30 -7.73 -17.42 16.19
CA GLU A 30 -9.14 -17.53 15.77
C GLU A 30 -10.07 -18.01 16.89
N ASP A 31 -9.57 -18.83 17.81
CA ASP A 31 -10.29 -19.30 19.00
C ASP A 31 -10.33 -18.28 20.16
N GLY A 32 -9.77 -17.09 19.96
CA GLY A 32 -9.69 -16.02 20.95
C GLY A 32 -8.54 -16.15 21.95
N THR A 33 -7.73 -17.21 21.86
CA THR A 33 -6.55 -17.35 22.71
C THR A 33 -5.48 -16.32 22.35
N LYS A 34 -4.77 -15.81 23.35
CA LYS A 34 -3.65 -14.89 23.15
C LYS A 34 -2.36 -15.66 23.22
N THR A 35 -1.57 -15.57 22.16
CA THR A 35 -0.23 -16.15 22.10
C THR A 35 0.78 -15.05 21.80
N VAL A 36 2.04 -15.30 22.13
CA VAL A 36 3.15 -14.43 21.72
C VAL A 36 4.00 -15.23 20.75
N ILE A 37 4.05 -14.75 19.51
CA ILE A 37 4.97 -15.27 18.50
C ILE A 37 6.33 -14.63 18.79
N PRO A 38 7.39 -15.43 19.03
CA PRO A 38 8.71 -14.88 19.29
C PRO A 38 9.22 -14.00 18.14
N GLY A 39 9.96 -12.96 18.51
CA GLY A 39 10.67 -12.09 17.58
C GLY A 39 11.71 -12.85 16.76
N THR A 40 12.12 -12.26 15.64
CA THR A 40 13.15 -12.81 14.76
C THR A 40 14.03 -11.69 14.25
N GLN A 41 15.34 -11.88 14.35
CA GLN A 41 16.33 -10.86 14.04
C GLN A 41 16.89 -11.04 12.62
N GLY A 42 17.26 -9.94 11.96
CA GLY A 42 17.95 -9.97 10.67
C GLY A 42 17.14 -10.62 9.54
N VAL A 43 15.82 -10.48 9.56
CA VAL A 43 14.92 -11.05 8.55
C VAL A 43 14.34 -9.97 7.65
N ARG A 44 13.72 -10.38 6.55
CA ARG A 44 13.04 -9.43 5.64
C ARG A 44 11.79 -8.88 6.29
N PHE A 45 11.48 -7.61 6.03
CA PHE A 45 10.31 -6.92 6.59
C PHE A 45 8.99 -7.64 6.31
N ASN A 46 8.85 -8.31 5.15
CA ASN A 46 7.63 -9.04 4.82
C ASN A 46 7.32 -10.23 5.74
N THR A 47 8.31 -10.73 6.49
CA THR A 47 8.14 -11.77 7.52
C THR A 47 7.34 -11.27 8.74
N SER A 48 7.08 -9.96 8.85
CA SER A 48 6.22 -9.38 9.88
C SER A 48 4.70 -9.55 9.65
N LEU A 49 4.29 -10.15 8.53
CA LEU A 49 2.88 -10.37 8.18
C LEU A 49 2.66 -11.76 7.56
N GLY A 50 1.68 -12.51 8.05
CA GLY A 50 1.22 -13.79 7.48
C GLY A 50 2.14 -14.98 7.76
N GLU A 51 3.39 -14.76 8.14
CA GLU A 51 4.32 -15.81 8.54
C GLU A 51 4.09 -16.24 10.00
N SER A 52 4.02 -17.55 10.25
CA SER A 52 3.88 -18.12 11.61
C SER A 52 2.69 -17.57 12.42
N GLY A 53 1.65 -17.08 11.76
CA GLY A 53 0.46 -16.48 12.41
C GLY A 53 0.61 -15.00 12.77
N ARG A 54 1.63 -14.29 12.27
CA ARG A 54 1.80 -12.84 12.50
C ARG A 54 0.72 -12.04 11.81
N ASP A 55 0.08 -11.13 12.56
CA ASP A 55 -1.00 -10.28 12.09
C ASP A 55 -0.51 -8.86 11.76
N ALA A 56 -1.43 -7.98 11.36
CA ALA A 56 -1.12 -6.57 11.07
C ALA A 56 -0.54 -5.82 12.28
N GLY A 57 -0.88 -6.23 13.51
CA GLY A 57 -0.33 -5.66 14.73
C GLY A 57 1.17 -5.94 14.86
N CYS A 58 1.61 -7.13 14.45
CA CYS A 58 3.03 -7.47 14.34
C CYS A 58 3.77 -6.56 13.35
N THR A 59 3.16 -6.32 12.18
CA THR A 59 3.70 -5.37 11.19
C THR A 59 3.81 -3.95 11.75
N MET A 60 2.77 -3.44 12.41
CA MET A 60 2.80 -2.09 13.02
C MET A 60 3.92 -1.93 14.05
N ARG A 61 4.16 -2.97 14.87
CA ARG A 61 5.28 -2.98 15.84
C ARG A 61 6.63 -2.99 15.12
N THR A 62 6.76 -3.78 14.06
CA THR A 62 7.97 -3.83 13.24
C THR A 62 8.27 -2.47 12.59
N VAL A 63 7.24 -1.77 12.10
CA VAL A 63 7.38 -0.39 11.58
C VAL A 63 7.90 0.55 12.66
N LYS A 64 7.33 0.48 13.87
CA LYS A 64 7.75 1.31 15.00
C LYS A 64 9.21 1.04 15.38
N GLU A 65 9.61 -0.22 15.44
CA GLU A 65 11.00 -0.60 15.77
C GLU A 65 11.97 -0.13 14.69
N ALA A 66 11.65 -0.38 13.41
CA ALA A 66 12.55 -0.06 12.31
C ALA A 66 12.64 1.43 11.97
N THR A 67 11.62 2.24 12.30
CA THR A 67 11.54 3.64 11.83
C THR A 67 11.28 4.65 12.94
N GLY A 68 10.94 4.21 14.15
CA GLY A 68 10.45 5.08 15.24
C GLY A 68 9.03 5.61 15.03
N ILE A 69 8.41 5.39 13.87
CA ILE A 69 7.06 5.87 13.55
C ILE A 69 6.03 4.94 14.16
N GLN A 70 5.15 5.46 15.01
CA GLN A 70 4.03 4.70 15.57
C GLN A 70 2.80 4.81 14.65
N PRO A 71 2.35 3.71 14.03
CA PRO A 71 1.12 3.73 13.24
C PRO A 71 -0.09 3.77 14.17
N ASP A 72 -1.08 4.60 13.86
CA ASP A 72 -2.33 4.71 14.64
C ASP A 72 -3.35 3.62 14.23
N HIS A 73 -3.39 3.30 12.94
CA HIS A 73 -4.37 2.42 12.31
C HIS A 73 -3.70 1.55 11.24
N PHE A 74 -4.32 0.43 10.88
CA PHE A 74 -3.88 -0.41 9.77
C PHE A 74 -4.99 -0.66 8.75
N MET A 75 -4.56 -0.82 7.51
CA MET A 75 -5.41 -1.22 6.39
C MET A 75 -4.64 -2.21 5.54
N MET A 76 -5.21 -3.39 5.36
CA MET A 76 -4.71 -4.44 4.49
C MET A 76 -5.62 -4.54 3.27
N ALA A 77 -5.00 -4.53 2.10
CA ALA A 77 -5.65 -4.63 0.81
C ALA A 77 -5.11 -5.86 0.09
N ASP A 78 -5.98 -6.81 -0.23
CA ASP A 78 -5.62 -7.95 -1.08
C ASP A 78 -5.81 -7.62 -2.56
N PHE A 79 -5.67 -8.62 -3.42
CA PHE A 79 -5.88 -8.43 -4.86
C PHE A 79 -7.32 -8.10 -5.22
N ASN A 80 -8.30 -8.60 -4.46
CA ASN A 80 -9.70 -8.25 -4.68
C ASN A 80 -10.00 -6.81 -4.27
N ALA A 81 -9.31 -6.28 -3.27
CA ALA A 81 -9.35 -4.87 -2.90
C ALA A 81 -8.98 -3.96 -4.05
N VAL A 82 -7.85 -4.21 -4.72
CA VAL A 82 -7.41 -3.41 -5.87
C VAL A 82 -8.47 -3.40 -6.97
N LYS A 83 -9.01 -4.58 -7.30
CA LYS A 83 -10.04 -4.72 -8.33
C LYS A 83 -11.32 -3.95 -7.97
N THR A 84 -11.83 -4.19 -6.77
CA THR A 84 -13.09 -3.64 -6.29
C THR A 84 -13.03 -2.12 -6.16
N LEU A 85 -11.94 -1.60 -5.58
CA LEU A 85 -11.77 -0.16 -5.36
C LEU A 85 -11.57 0.59 -6.67
N THR A 86 -10.82 0.04 -7.62
CA THR A 86 -10.56 0.71 -8.91
C THR A 86 -11.82 0.78 -9.77
N THR A 87 -12.64 -0.27 -9.78
CA THR A 87 -13.98 -0.22 -10.41
C THR A 87 -14.90 0.76 -9.71
N ALA A 88 -14.88 0.84 -8.36
CA ALA A 88 -15.72 1.75 -7.60
C ALA A 88 -15.42 3.24 -7.86
N VAL A 89 -14.21 3.57 -8.32
CA VAL A 89 -13.81 4.95 -8.67
C VAL A 89 -13.92 5.24 -10.16
N ASP A 90 -14.55 4.38 -10.96
CA ASP A 90 -14.67 4.51 -12.42
C ASP A 90 -13.28 4.56 -13.10
N GLY A 91 -12.37 3.69 -12.64
CA GLY A 91 -11.03 3.48 -13.19
C GLY A 91 -9.97 4.52 -12.83
N VAL A 92 -8.71 4.13 -12.98
CA VAL A 92 -7.51 4.92 -12.64
C VAL A 92 -6.70 5.20 -13.90
N GLU A 93 -6.36 6.47 -14.14
CA GLU A 93 -5.48 6.85 -15.25
C GLU A 93 -4.02 6.46 -14.95
N VAL A 94 -3.43 5.64 -15.81
CA VAL A 94 -2.01 5.28 -15.80
C VAL A 94 -1.37 5.76 -17.10
N CYS A 95 -0.06 6.02 -17.08
CA CYS A 95 0.72 6.40 -18.25
C CYS A 95 1.91 5.47 -18.37
N VAL A 96 2.10 4.87 -19.54
CA VAL A 96 3.22 3.98 -19.84
C VAL A 96 4.01 4.54 -21.02
N GLU A 97 5.34 4.53 -20.94
CA GLU A 97 6.20 5.11 -21.99
C GLU A 97 6.22 4.24 -23.26
N HIS A 98 6.21 2.92 -23.07
CA HIS A 98 6.20 1.93 -24.14
C HIS A 98 4.95 1.05 -24.05
N ALA A 99 4.61 0.41 -25.18
CA ALA A 99 3.58 -0.60 -25.18
C ALA A 99 3.93 -1.70 -24.18
N VAL A 100 2.96 -2.07 -23.35
CA VAL A 100 3.12 -3.17 -22.40
C VAL A 100 2.41 -4.39 -22.96
N ASP A 101 3.12 -5.50 -23.08
CA ASP A 101 2.56 -6.82 -23.33
C ASP A 101 3.28 -7.82 -22.41
N ASP A 102 2.70 -8.06 -21.22
CA ASP A 102 3.27 -8.96 -20.21
C ASP A 102 2.41 -10.21 -20.08
N GLU A 103 2.87 -11.31 -20.67
CA GLU A 103 2.18 -12.60 -20.65
C GLU A 103 1.90 -13.12 -19.23
N LYS A 104 2.78 -12.83 -18.25
CA LYS A 104 2.64 -13.35 -16.89
C LYS A 104 1.52 -12.64 -16.12
N SER A 105 1.40 -11.33 -16.28
CA SER A 105 0.31 -10.55 -15.67
C SER A 105 -0.93 -10.45 -16.56
N LYS A 106 -0.80 -10.82 -17.85
CA LYS A 106 -1.79 -10.62 -18.92
C LYS A 106 -2.10 -9.14 -19.18
N LEU A 107 -1.21 -8.24 -18.77
CA LEU A 107 -1.38 -6.80 -18.99
C LEU A 107 -1.03 -6.46 -20.44
N LYS A 108 -1.99 -5.85 -21.14
CA LYS A 108 -1.78 -5.25 -22.46
C LYS A 108 -2.21 -3.79 -22.41
N LEU A 109 -1.28 -2.87 -22.68
CA LEU A 109 -1.54 -1.43 -22.74
C LEU A 109 -0.79 -0.79 -23.91
N PRO A 110 -1.44 0.13 -24.65
CA PRO A 110 -0.74 0.97 -25.62
C PRO A 110 0.20 1.97 -24.91
N PRO A 111 1.22 2.50 -25.61
CA PRO A 111 2.00 3.61 -25.09
C PRO A 111 1.10 4.84 -24.85
N GLY A 112 1.43 5.63 -23.83
CA GLY A 112 0.68 6.79 -23.40
C GLY A 112 -0.32 6.50 -22.27
N LYS A 113 -1.39 7.29 -22.22
CA LYS A 113 -2.39 7.23 -21.15
C LYS A 113 -3.41 6.12 -21.39
N SER A 114 -3.76 5.40 -20.34
CA SER A 114 -4.82 4.39 -20.32
C SER A 114 -5.59 4.47 -19.00
N THR A 115 -6.89 4.20 -19.03
CA THR A 115 -7.69 4.01 -17.81
C THR A 115 -7.76 2.53 -17.50
N VAL A 116 -7.33 2.14 -16.30
CA VAL A 116 -7.34 0.75 -15.84
C VAL A 116 -8.25 0.57 -14.63
N GLU A 117 -9.00 -0.53 -14.61
CA GLU A 117 -9.84 -0.93 -13.49
C GLU A 117 -9.89 -2.47 -13.37
N GLY A 118 -10.38 -2.97 -12.23
CA GLY A 118 -10.60 -4.39 -12.03
C GLY A 118 -9.33 -5.21 -12.27
N GLU A 119 -9.46 -6.28 -13.06
CA GLU A 119 -8.36 -7.18 -13.41
C GLU A 119 -7.21 -6.46 -14.14
N GLN A 120 -7.49 -5.43 -14.94
CA GLN A 120 -6.44 -4.68 -15.63
C GLN A 120 -5.62 -3.83 -14.66
N ALA A 121 -6.26 -3.21 -13.66
CA ALA A 121 -5.57 -2.48 -12.61
C ALA A 121 -4.75 -3.43 -11.72
N LEU A 122 -5.29 -4.62 -11.41
CA LEU A 122 -4.54 -5.66 -10.70
C LEU A 122 -3.32 -6.13 -11.51
N ALA A 123 -3.46 -6.34 -12.81
CA ALA A 123 -2.37 -6.70 -13.70
C ALA A 123 -1.29 -5.59 -13.74
N PHE A 124 -1.71 -4.32 -13.78
CA PHE A 124 -0.83 -3.15 -13.71
C PHE A 124 0.03 -3.11 -12.45
N VAL A 125 -0.54 -3.31 -11.26
CA VAL A 125 0.25 -3.28 -10.00
C VAL A 125 1.09 -4.53 -9.78
N ARG A 126 0.84 -5.60 -10.53
CA ARG A 126 1.56 -6.89 -10.43
C ARG A 126 2.65 -7.08 -11.48
N THR A 127 2.61 -6.35 -12.60
CA THR A 127 3.60 -6.55 -13.65
C THR A 127 5.01 -6.23 -13.16
N ARG A 128 5.96 -7.09 -13.51
CA ARG A 128 7.38 -6.97 -13.16
C ARG A 128 8.25 -6.67 -14.36
N HIS A 129 7.90 -7.22 -15.52
CA HIS A 129 8.75 -7.18 -16.72
C HIS A 129 8.42 -5.96 -17.60
N ALA A 130 7.20 -5.42 -17.50
CA ALA A 130 6.70 -4.36 -18.37
C ALA A 130 7.44 -3.02 -18.25
N PHE A 131 8.12 -2.77 -17.14
CA PHE A 131 8.71 -1.45 -16.82
C PHE A 131 10.23 -1.49 -16.65
N GLY A 132 10.88 -2.60 -17.05
CA GLY A 132 12.32 -2.77 -16.83
C GLY A 132 12.70 -2.92 -15.35
N ASN A 133 11.76 -3.33 -14.49
CA ASN A 133 11.97 -3.42 -13.05
C ASN A 133 12.80 -4.67 -12.71
N GLU A 134 14.01 -4.47 -12.19
CA GLU A 134 14.87 -5.58 -11.74
C GLU A 134 14.82 -5.79 -10.21
N GLY A 135 14.27 -4.82 -9.44
CA GLY A 135 14.23 -4.87 -7.96
C GLY A 135 12.94 -4.35 -7.30
N ASP A 136 12.85 -4.50 -5.97
CA ASP A 136 11.71 -4.05 -5.15
C ASP A 136 11.53 -2.52 -5.18
N LEU A 137 12.64 -1.77 -5.30
CA LEU A 137 12.62 -0.31 -5.35
C LEU A 137 11.91 0.24 -6.61
N ASP A 138 12.10 -0.39 -7.76
CA ASP A 138 11.41 0.03 -8.99
C ASP A 138 9.92 -0.32 -8.94
N ARG A 139 9.57 -1.45 -8.31
CA ARG A 139 8.16 -1.79 -8.03
C ARG A 139 7.49 -0.76 -7.11
N ILE A 140 8.20 -0.28 -6.10
CA ILE A 140 7.69 0.77 -5.21
C ILE A 140 7.36 2.03 -6.02
N LYS A 141 8.20 2.45 -6.97
CA LYS A 141 7.94 3.62 -7.82
C LYS A 141 6.62 3.45 -8.60
N VAL A 142 6.42 2.29 -9.23
CA VAL A 142 5.18 2.00 -9.98
C VAL A 142 3.95 2.01 -9.05
N GLN A 143 4.07 1.42 -7.86
CA GLN A 143 2.99 1.43 -6.87
C GLN A 143 2.67 2.84 -6.36
N GLN A 144 3.69 3.66 -6.10
CA GLN A 144 3.51 5.06 -5.71
C GLN A 144 2.86 5.88 -6.83
N GLN A 145 3.27 5.68 -8.09
CA GLN A 145 2.63 6.31 -9.24
C GLN A 145 1.15 5.92 -9.35
N PHE A 146 0.85 4.63 -9.22
CA PHE A 146 -0.53 4.12 -9.26
C PHE A 146 -1.38 4.69 -8.12
N LEU A 147 -0.88 4.67 -6.88
CA LEU A 147 -1.55 5.27 -5.73
C LEU A 147 -1.74 6.77 -5.90
N GLY A 148 -0.75 7.47 -6.45
CA GLY A 148 -0.85 8.89 -6.77
C GLY A 148 -1.96 9.16 -7.80
N SER A 149 -2.06 8.34 -8.85
CA SER A 149 -3.15 8.43 -9.84
C SER A 149 -4.51 8.12 -9.23
N LEU A 150 -4.61 7.09 -8.38
CA LEU A 150 -5.84 6.75 -7.67
C LEU A 150 -6.29 7.91 -6.76
N MET A 151 -5.37 8.48 -5.97
CA MET A 151 -5.67 9.63 -5.11
C MET A 151 -6.12 10.86 -5.90
N ARG A 152 -5.46 11.14 -7.04
CA ARG A 152 -5.89 12.21 -7.95
C ARG A 152 -7.28 11.95 -8.49
N LYS A 153 -7.55 10.75 -8.99
CA LYS A 153 -8.86 10.34 -9.50
C LYS A 153 -9.94 10.51 -8.43
N MET A 154 -9.72 10.02 -7.22
CA MET A 154 -10.66 10.18 -6.11
C MET A 154 -10.90 11.65 -5.78
N SER A 155 -9.86 12.47 -5.76
CA SER A 155 -9.96 13.89 -5.41
C SER A 155 -10.64 14.73 -6.50
N SER A 156 -10.43 14.38 -7.78
CA SER A 156 -10.95 15.12 -8.93
C SER A 156 -12.28 14.60 -9.45
N SER A 157 -12.67 13.36 -9.12
CA SER A 157 -13.92 12.78 -9.59
C SER A 157 -15.09 13.22 -8.72
N ASP A 158 -16.29 13.07 -9.30
CA ASP A 158 -17.52 13.21 -8.54
C ASP A 158 -17.68 12.12 -7.45
N THR A 159 -16.76 11.16 -7.35
CA THR A 159 -16.84 10.08 -6.35
C THR A 159 -16.82 10.64 -4.92
N LEU A 160 -16.04 11.69 -4.66
CA LEU A 160 -15.96 12.32 -3.33
C LEU A 160 -16.89 13.54 -3.17
N THR A 161 -17.59 13.98 -4.22
CA THR A 161 -18.60 15.08 -4.15
C THR A 161 -20.03 14.53 -4.18
N SER A 162 -20.25 13.35 -4.76
CA SER A 162 -21.53 12.66 -4.81
C SER A 162 -21.73 11.81 -3.55
N PRO A 163 -22.78 12.08 -2.74
CA PRO A 163 -23.08 11.29 -1.55
C PRO A 163 -23.28 9.81 -1.85
N THR A 164 -23.93 9.49 -2.98
CA THR A 164 -24.22 8.10 -3.37
C THR A 164 -22.96 7.36 -3.82
N LYS A 165 -22.08 7.99 -4.60
CA LYS A 165 -20.80 7.37 -4.99
C LYS A 165 -19.86 7.22 -3.79
N LEU A 166 -19.84 8.20 -2.89
CA LEU A 166 -19.02 8.15 -1.68
C LEU A 166 -19.42 6.97 -0.77
N VAL A 167 -20.73 6.77 -0.57
CA VAL A 167 -21.24 5.63 0.20
C VAL A 167 -20.88 4.31 -0.48
N LYS A 168 -21.09 4.19 -1.80
CA LYS A 168 -20.69 2.99 -2.55
C LYS A 168 -19.20 2.69 -2.44
N LEU A 169 -18.35 3.71 -2.50
CA LEU A 169 -16.90 3.55 -2.32
C LEU A 169 -16.56 3.08 -0.90
N ALA A 170 -17.18 3.67 0.12
CA ALA A 170 -16.95 3.28 1.51
C ALA A 170 -17.43 1.83 1.78
N GLU A 171 -18.57 1.41 1.21
CA GLU A 171 -19.04 0.02 1.27
C GLU A 171 -18.08 -0.94 0.56
N ALA A 172 -17.64 -0.58 -0.65
CA ALA A 172 -16.65 -1.34 -1.40
C ALA A 172 -15.35 -1.50 -0.59
N ALA A 173 -14.90 -0.43 0.05
CA ALA A 173 -13.74 -0.41 0.93
C ALA A 173 -13.93 -1.35 2.13
N THR A 174 -15.06 -1.29 2.85
CA THR A 174 -15.33 -2.20 3.99
C THR A 174 -15.39 -3.68 3.61
N LYS A 175 -15.83 -4.00 2.38
CA LYS A 175 -15.93 -5.40 1.91
C LYS A 175 -14.60 -5.96 1.43
N ALA A 176 -13.72 -5.09 0.96
CA ALA A 176 -12.50 -5.51 0.27
C ALA A 176 -11.23 -5.27 1.09
N LEU A 177 -11.29 -4.47 2.15
CA LEU A 177 -10.17 -4.17 3.02
C LEU A 177 -10.33 -4.85 4.38
N THR A 178 -9.25 -5.41 4.89
CA THR A 178 -9.16 -5.79 6.30
C THR A 178 -8.52 -4.64 7.06
N VAL A 179 -9.22 -4.06 8.03
CA VAL A 179 -8.76 -2.89 8.77
C VAL A 179 -8.93 -3.11 10.28
N ASP A 180 -8.28 -2.29 11.11
CA ASP A 180 -8.53 -2.34 12.55
C ASP A 180 -9.97 -1.94 12.90
N SER A 181 -10.43 -2.40 14.06
CA SER A 181 -11.81 -2.21 14.52
C SER A 181 -12.19 -0.74 14.68
N ALA A 182 -11.24 0.17 14.89
CA ALA A 182 -11.54 1.59 15.04
C ALA A 182 -11.94 2.25 13.71
N ILE A 183 -11.46 1.74 12.57
CA ILE A 183 -11.78 2.27 11.23
C ILE A 183 -12.62 1.32 10.38
N GLY A 184 -12.99 0.16 10.89
CA GLY A 184 -13.71 -0.90 10.15
C GLY A 184 -15.16 -0.63 9.75
N ASN A 185 -15.75 0.47 10.21
CA ASN A 185 -17.11 0.82 9.83
C ASN A 185 -17.15 1.80 8.65
N VAL A 186 -18.22 1.71 7.85
CA VAL A 186 -18.45 2.53 6.66
C VAL A 186 -18.39 4.03 6.96
N GLY A 187 -18.93 4.47 8.12
CA GLY A 187 -18.93 5.87 8.53
C GLY A 187 -17.52 6.43 8.73
N THR A 188 -16.66 5.66 9.39
CA THR A 188 -15.28 6.08 9.66
C THR A 188 -14.43 6.09 8.39
N LEU A 189 -14.58 5.09 7.51
CA LEU A 189 -13.89 5.09 6.20
C LEU A 189 -14.34 6.26 5.33
N LYS A 190 -15.63 6.60 5.34
CA LYS A 190 -16.16 7.80 4.68
C LYS A 190 -15.52 9.07 5.25
N ASP A 191 -15.44 9.19 6.57
CA ASP A 191 -14.84 10.38 7.21
C ASP A 191 -13.35 10.49 6.86
N ILE A 192 -12.60 9.38 6.86
CA ILE A 192 -11.21 9.34 6.37
C ILE A 192 -11.12 9.83 4.93
N ALA A 193 -12.00 9.36 4.03
CA ALA A 193 -12.01 9.79 2.64
C ALA A 193 -12.28 11.30 2.49
N LEU A 194 -13.18 11.86 3.31
CA LEU A 194 -13.47 13.29 3.35
C LEU A 194 -12.30 14.11 3.92
N GLU A 195 -11.59 13.59 4.91
CA GLU A 195 -10.39 14.22 5.46
C GLU A 195 -9.24 14.22 4.46
N LEU A 196 -9.05 13.12 3.73
CA LEU A 196 -8.05 13.04 2.65
C LEU A 196 -8.37 14.00 1.50
N LYS A 197 -9.65 14.18 1.16
CA LYS A 197 -10.09 15.15 0.14
C LYS A 197 -9.66 16.58 0.44
N LYS A 198 -9.52 16.95 1.72
CA LYS A 198 -9.10 18.30 2.14
C LYS A 198 -7.64 18.58 1.85
N VAL A 199 -6.82 17.54 1.67
CA VAL A 199 -5.39 17.69 1.38
C VAL A 199 -5.23 18.09 -0.09
N PRO A 200 -4.56 19.22 -0.41
CA PRO A 200 -4.25 19.56 -1.79
C PRO A 200 -3.41 18.45 -2.43
N THR A 201 -3.83 17.94 -3.59
CA THR A 201 -3.15 16.81 -4.27
C THR A 201 -1.67 17.10 -4.56
N LYS A 202 -1.31 18.37 -4.79
CA LYS A 202 0.08 18.84 -4.97
C LYS A 202 0.93 18.76 -3.69
N ASN A 203 0.31 18.65 -2.52
CA ASN A 203 0.96 18.54 -1.21
C ASN A 203 0.95 17.09 -0.69
N ILE A 204 0.70 16.11 -1.57
CA ILE A 204 0.83 14.69 -1.26
C ILE A 204 2.22 14.23 -1.73
N THR A 205 3.04 13.78 -0.80
CA THR A 205 4.39 13.28 -1.07
C THR A 205 4.42 11.77 -0.96
N PHE A 206 4.96 11.11 -1.97
CA PHE A 206 5.33 9.70 -1.92
C PHE A 206 6.84 9.61 -1.76
N THR A 207 7.29 8.80 -0.80
CA THR A 207 8.71 8.57 -0.56
C THR A 207 8.91 7.15 -0.07
N THR A 208 10.14 6.65 -0.19
CA THR A 208 10.55 5.35 0.34
C THR A 208 11.44 5.58 1.56
N VAL A 209 11.43 4.66 2.53
CA VAL A 209 12.40 4.67 3.62
C VAL A 209 13.82 4.73 3.03
N PRO A 210 14.72 5.58 3.54
CA PRO A 210 16.10 5.62 3.06
C PRO A 210 16.78 4.27 3.27
N VAL A 211 17.21 3.65 2.18
CA VAL A 211 17.85 2.33 2.19
C VAL A 211 19.03 2.29 1.25
N LYS A 212 19.95 1.36 1.51
CA LYS A 212 21.07 1.00 0.64
C LYS A 212 21.10 -0.52 0.45
N ASP A 213 21.71 -0.97 -0.64
CA ASP A 213 21.93 -2.40 -0.87
C ASP A 213 22.65 -3.04 0.31
N ASN A 214 22.23 -4.24 0.68
CA ASN A 214 22.84 -4.94 1.80
C ASN A 214 24.33 -5.20 1.52
N PRO A 215 25.26 -4.62 2.30
CA PRO A 215 26.69 -4.78 2.05
C PRO A 215 27.17 -6.21 2.31
N ALA A 216 26.42 -7.02 3.06
CA ALA A 216 26.76 -8.41 3.36
C ALA A 216 26.52 -9.39 2.19
N GLU A 217 25.81 -8.96 1.13
CA GLU A 217 25.47 -9.82 -0.01
C GLU A 217 26.32 -9.52 -1.24
N THR A 218 26.77 -10.56 -1.95
CA THR A 218 27.47 -10.41 -3.25
C THR A 218 26.48 -10.15 -4.39
N VAL A 219 25.33 -10.84 -4.37
CA VAL A 219 24.19 -10.57 -5.26
C VAL A 219 23.16 -9.82 -4.42
N LYS A 220 22.92 -8.55 -4.76
CA LYS A 220 22.06 -7.66 -3.97
C LYS A 220 20.60 -8.09 -4.10
N ALA A 221 20.09 -8.79 -3.10
CA ALA A 221 18.71 -9.25 -3.02
C ALA A 221 17.94 -8.55 -1.89
N THR A 222 18.64 -8.00 -0.91
CA THR A 222 18.07 -7.30 0.25
C THR A 222 18.65 -5.90 0.41
N VAL A 223 17.94 -5.07 1.18
CA VAL A 223 18.36 -3.71 1.51
C VAL A 223 18.43 -3.52 3.02
N VAL A 224 19.25 -2.58 3.49
CA VAL A 224 19.36 -2.17 4.89
C VAL A 224 19.06 -0.68 5.03
N LEU A 225 18.70 -0.23 6.23
CA LEU A 225 18.48 1.20 6.48
C LEU A 225 19.75 1.99 6.16
N ASN A 226 19.55 3.12 5.50
CA ASN A 226 20.61 4.09 5.29
C ASN A 226 20.58 5.09 6.44
N GLU A 227 21.25 4.75 7.55
CA GLU A 227 21.50 5.69 8.64
C GLU A 227 22.40 6.80 8.10
N ALA A 228 21.82 8.00 7.98
CA ALA A 228 22.51 9.22 7.56
C ALA A 228 23.15 9.92 8.75
#